data_AF-A0A2E3Q0R0-F1
#
_entry.id   AF-A0A2E3Q0R0-F1
#
_cell.length_a   1.000
_cell.length_b   1.000
_cell.length_c   1.000
_cell.angle_alpha   90.00
_cell.angle_beta   90.00
_cell.angle_gamma   90.00
#
_symmetry.space_group_name_H-M   'P 1'
#
loop_
_entity.id
_entity.type
_entity.pdbx_description
1 polymer ?
#
loop_
_entity_poly.entity_id
_entity_poly.type
_entity_poly.pdbx_seq_one_letter_code
_entity_poly.pdbx_strand_id
1 'polypeptide(L)'
;MTHHATDIHRRVVRGSRGFSLIELLLAIFILGVGVISVAAVFPAGIIQQRRTSDDVFGPVVAEAALSTIRSRLSQGDFGTFEEFGFFGPGDFSSLDNTFPNGWLNPGDAYTQPGDWPWIRPSIAAVPPGESPDDKAYAGDLDIFSARASRSSSFVPPGLDYPGDLQWDGGWTTSEFSIFGSLPAVGQTYGQSAGQDPGAFLFGIPFNRARFDLFGQGEDPLVEITQEERFWPAGTGFDGGQPRPQYAWDCMFRRFQGRVQVAIFVYRLNVGNATGGYAVSRDEGASGLTRDGSRPPMPARVDLKPEIDILGSSYTSITPDGPATTDADRNIVPGTYPNFSLASNQISLDPYFEGWQAPGQWFIDPYGRTHRVLQGRRNKKQGPVRLSRGAPNQAPNTAYYNPAAQGDGALDPDVWRQACEEVRSIWFVPPVDRRGISLTPIYVAVRDL
;
A
#
# COMPACT_ATOMS: atom_id res chain seq x y z
N MET A 1 -108.00 -10.72 22.22
CA MET A 1 -106.77 -11.49 22.47
C MET A 1 -105.69 -10.96 21.56
N THR A 2 -104.82 -10.09 22.06
CA THR A 2 -103.57 -9.69 21.39
C THR A 2 -102.66 -9.05 22.44
N HIS A 3 -101.76 -9.87 22.99
CA HIS A 3 -100.67 -9.44 23.86
C HIS A 3 -99.61 -8.73 23.00
N HIS A 4 -99.38 -7.45 23.26
CA HIS A 4 -98.25 -6.71 22.69
C HIS A 4 -97.17 -6.59 23.77
N ALA A 5 -96.16 -7.45 23.68
CA ALA A 5 -95.03 -7.49 24.60
C ALA A 5 -93.97 -6.46 24.17
N THR A 6 -93.69 -5.52 25.07
CA THR A 6 -92.68 -4.47 24.94
C THR A 6 -91.32 -5.07 25.33
N ASP A 7 -90.43 -5.26 24.35
CA ASP A 7 -89.09 -5.81 24.55
C ASP A 7 -88.12 -4.68 24.96
N ILE A 8 -87.59 -4.77 26.19
CA ILE A 8 -86.71 -3.77 26.80
C ILE A 8 -85.26 -4.18 26.50
N HIS A 9 -84.65 -3.54 25.51
CA HIS A 9 -83.21 -3.66 25.24
C HIS A 9 -82.38 -3.08 26.40
N ARG A 10 -81.89 -3.96 27.26
CA ARG A 10 -80.93 -3.67 28.34
C ARG A 10 -79.56 -3.33 27.76
N ARG A 11 -79.23 -2.03 27.60
CA ARG A 11 -77.85 -1.58 27.31
C ARG A 11 -76.95 -1.91 28.49
N VAL A 12 -76.11 -2.95 28.34
CA VAL A 12 -75.00 -3.24 29.25
C VAL A 12 -73.92 -2.18 29.03
N VAL A 13 -73.89 -1.17 29.89
CA VAL A 13 -72.76 -0.25 30.00
C VAL A 13 -71.59 -1.05 30.58
N ARG A 14 -70.69 -1.54 29.71
CA ARG A 14 -69.41 -2.10 30.13
C ARG A 14 -68.60 -0.96 30.73
N GLY A 15 -68.45 -0.95 32.06
CA GLY A 15 -67.58 0.00 32.75
C GLY A 15 -66.16 -0.08 32.16
N SER A 16 -65.70 1.02 31.58
CA SER A 16 -64.32 1.17 31.14
C SER A 16 -63.42 1.08 32.36
N ARG A 17 -62.73 -0.05 32.53
CA ARG A 17 -61.68 -0.20 33.53
C ARG A 17 -60.53 0.72 33.11
N GLY A 18 -60.25 1.75 33.90
CA GLY A 18 -59.07 2.59 33.71
C GLY A 18 -57.80 1.77 33.95
N PHE A 19 -56.76 2.03 33.17
CA PHE A 19 -55.45 1.41 33.34
C PHE A 19 -54.86 1.74 34.71
N SER A 20 -54.30 0.73 35.37
CA SER A 20 -53.58 0.93 36.63
C SER A 20 -52.24 1.62 36.38
N LEU A 21 -51.81 2.49 37.31
CA LEU A 21 -50.48 3.12 37.28
C LEU A 21 -49.36 2.09 37.09
N ILE A 22 -49.50 0.90 37.70
CA ILE A 22 -48.50 -0.16 37.60
C ILE A 22 -48.43 -0.77 36.20
N GLU A 23 -49.56 -0.87 35.48
CA GLU A 23 -49.59 -1.35 34.09
C GLU A 23 -48.90 -0.36 33.17
N LEU A 24 -49.13 0.94 33.38
CA LEU A 24 -48.44 1.99 32.63
C LEU A 24 -46.93 1.95 32.85
N LEU A 25 -46.50 1.82 34.11
CA LEU A 25 -45.08 1.78 34.46
C LEU A 25 -44.39 0.53 33.89
N LEU A 26 -45.06 -0.64 33.97
CA LEU A 26 -44.57 -1.87 33.36
C LEU A 26 -44.51 -1.77 31.83
N ALA A 27 -45.51 -1.15 31.19
CA ALA A 27 -45.50 -0.91 29.75
C ALA A 27 -44.35 -0.01 29.31
N ILE A 28 -44.09 1.09 30.03
CA ILE A 28 -42.97 2.00 29.76
C ILE A 28 -41.63 1.29 29.99
N PHE A 29 -41.52 0.45 31.02
CA PHE A 29 -40.30 -0.32 31.28
C PHE A 29 -39.99 -1.30 30.13
N ILE A 30 -40.98 -2.09 29.70
CA ILE A 30 -40.81 -3.03 28.59
C ILE A 30 -40.49 -2.27 27.29
N LEU A 31 -41.17 -1.16 27.03
CA LEU A 31 -40.88 -0.30 25.88
C LEU A 31 -39.45 0.25 25.93
N GLY A 32 -38.99 0.72 27.09
CA GLY A 32 -37.64 1.24 27.28
C GLY A 32 -36.57 0.19 27.00
N VAL A 33 -36.73 -1.02 27.56
CA VAL A 33 -35.82 -2.15 27.29
C VAL A 33 -35.84 -2.54 25.80
N GLY A 34 -37.03 -2.58 25.18
CA GLY A 34 -37.19 -2.85 23.76
C GLY A 34 -36.44 -1.85 22.88
N VAL A 35 -36.62 -0.55 23.12
CA VAL A 35 -35.96 0.51 22.34
C VAL A 35 -34.43 0.46 22.51
N ILE A 36 -33.93 0.24 23.74
CA ILE A 36 -32.48 0.11 23.99
C ILE A 36 -31.91 -1.11 23.26
N SER A 37 -32.62 -2.25 23.29
CA SER A 37 -32.18 -3.48 22.61
C SER A 37 -32.06 -3.29 21.10
N VAL A 38 -33.07 -2.68 20.46
CA VAL A 38 -33.04 -2.41 19.02
C VAL A 38 -31.95 -1.37 18.68
N ALA A 39 -31.79 -0.33 19.52
CA ALA A 39 -30.73 0.67 19.35
C ALA A 39 -29.31 0.07 19.39
N ALA A 40 -29.09 -0.99 20.18
CA ALA A 40 -27.79 -1.67 20.25
C ALA A 40 -27.47 -2.52 19.01
N VAL A 41 -28.48 -3.03 18.30
CA VAL A 41 -28.30 -3.91 17.13
C VAL A 41 -27.98 -3.10 15.86
N PHE A 42 -28.53 -1.89 15.73
CA PHE A 42 -28.34 -1.08 14.52
C PHE A 42 -26.87 -0.77 14.19
N PRO A 43 -26.02 -0.31 15.13
CA PRO A 43 -24.61 -0.03 14.83
C PRO A 43 -23.85 -1.27 14.36
N ALA A 44 -24.12 -2.43 14.97
CA ALA A 44 -23.50 -3.70 14.57
C ALA A 44 -23.92 -4.08 13.14
N GLY A 45 -25.20 -3.93 12.81
CA GLY A 45 -25.74 -4.17 11.47
C GLY A 45 -25.09 -3.28 10.41
N ILE A 46 -24.89 -1.99 10.68
CA ILE A 46 -24.24 -1.05 9.75
C ILE A 46 -22.78 -1.44 9.51
N ILE A 47 -22.03 -1.79 10.56
CA ILE A 47 -20.63 -2.21 10.42
C ILE A 47 -20.54 -3.50 9.62
N GLN A 48 -21.42 -4.46 9.88
CA GLN A 48 -21.46 -5.73 9.15
C GLN A 48 -21.81 -5.50 7.68
N GLN A 49 -22.85 -4.71 7.38
CA GLN A 49 -23.22 -4.40 6.00
C GLN A 49 -22.09 -3.70 5.24
N ARG A 50 -21.38 -2.76 5.88
CA ARG A 50 -20.21 -2.11 5.28
C ARG A 50 -19.09 -3.10 5.00
N ARG A 51 -18.78 -4.00 5.94
CA ARG A 51 -17.78 -5.05 5.73
C ARG A 51 -18.17 -5.99 4.60
N THR A 52 -19.44 -6.41 4.52
CA THR A 52 -19.93 -7.23 3.41
C THR A 52 -19.83 -6.50 2.08
N SER A 53 -20.16 -5.22 2.04
CA SER A 53 -19.98 -4.38 0.85
C SER A 53 -18.51 -4.31 0.43
N ASP A 54 -17.62 -4.06 1.38
CA ASP A 54 -16.17 -4.00 1.17
C ASP A 54 -15.60 -5.34 0.68
N ASP A 55 -16.01 -6.46 1.29
CA ASP A 55 -15.58 -7.81 0.91
C ASP A 55 -16.04 -8.18 -0.52
N VAL A 56 -17.18 -7.65 -0.96
CA VAL A 56 -17.70 -7.85 -2.32
C VAL A 56 -17.02 -6.91 -3.33
N PHE A 57 -16.92 -5.62 -3.03
CA PHE A 57 -16.37 -4.64 -3.97
C PHE A 57 -14.85 -4.66 -4.05
N GLY A 58 -14.14 -5.03 -2.98
CA GLY A 58 -12.68 -5.07 -2.96
C GLY A 58 -12.07 -5.86 -4.13
N PRO A 59 -12.45 -7.13 -4.33
CA PRO A 59 -12.01 -7.92 -5.47
C PRO A 59 -12.47 -7.35 -6.82
N VAL A 60 -13.71 -6.84 -6.92
CA VAL A 60 -14.24 -6.27 -8.17
C VAL A 60 -13.43 -5.06 -8.63
N VAL A 61 -13.11 -4.15 -7.71
CA VAL A 61 -12.27 -2.97 -7.99
C VAL A 61 -10.86 -3.40 -8.38
N ALA A 62 -10.29 -4.41 -7.71
CA ALA A 62 -8.95 -4.90 -8.06
C ALA A 62 -8.89 -5.52 -9.46
N GLU A 63 -9.90 -6.29 -9.88
CA GLU A 63 -9.94 -6.86 -11.24
C GLU A 63 -10.18 -5.77 -12.31
N ALA A 64 -10.98 -4.75 -12.01
CA ALA A 64 -11.15 -3.57 -12.88
C ALA A 64 -9.84 -2.78 -13.04
N ALA A 65 -9.12 -2.58 -11.93
CA ALA A 65 -7.79 -1.98 -11.93
C ALA A 65 -6.80 -2.78 -12.79
N LEU A 66 -6.75 -4.11 -12.61
CA LEU A 66 -5.89 -4.98 -13.40
C LEU A 66 -6.23 -4.92 -14.90
N SER A 67 -7.52 -4.86 -15.25
CA SER A 67 -7.96 -4.68 -16.63
C SER A 67 -7.51 -3.35 -17.22
N THR A 68 -7.49 -2.28 -16.42
CA THR A 68 -7.02 -0.95 -16.82
C THR A 68 -5.50 -0.95 -17.05
N ILE A 69 -4.75 -1.66 -16.21
CA ILE A 69 -3.30 -1.83 -16.37
C ILE A 69 -3.01 -2.66 -17.63
N ARG A 70 -3.68 -3.81 -17.81
CA ARG A 70 -3.47 -4.72 -18.95
C ARG A 70 -3.90 -4.16 -20.31
N SER A 71 -4.79 -3.17 -20.34
CA SER A 71 -5.13 -2.50 -21.60
C SER A 71 -4.02 -1.58 -22.11
N ARG A 72 -3.09 -1.20 -21.23
CA ARG A 72 -1.96 -0.30 -21.54
C ARG A 72 -0.60 -0.99 -21.52
N LEU A 73 -0.47 -2.05 -20.74
CA LEU A 73 0.79 -2.71 -20.44
C LEU A 73 0.72 -4.20 -20.70
N SER A 74 1.84 -4.74 -21.16
CA SER A 74 2.12 -6.14 -21.36
C SER A 74 3.42 -6.50 -20.64
N GLN A 75 3.68 -7.80 -20.41
CA GLN A 75 4.94 -8.23 -19.80
C GLN A 75 6.17 -7.79 -20.60
N GLY A 76 6.06 -7.67 -21.92
CA GLY A 76 7.15 -7.25 -22.81
C GLY A 76 7.51 -5.77 -22.71
N ASP A 77 6.71 -4.95 -22.01
CA ASP A 77 6.97 -3.52 -21.81
C ASP A 77 8.02 -3.26 -20.71
N PHE A 78 8.27 -4.26 -19.88
CA PHE A 78 9.17 -4.14 -18.74
C PHE A 78 10.55 -4.67 -19.10
N GLY A 79 11.55 -3.86 -18.76
CA GLY A 79 12.95 -4.21 -18.96
C GLY A 79 13.55 -4.87 -17.73
N THR A 80 14.88 -4.85 -17.70
CA THR A 80 15.67 -5.25 -16.55
C THR A 80 16.60 -4.12 -16.11
N PHE A 81 17.19 -4.24 -14.93
CA PHE A 81 18.14 -3.24 -14.43
C PHE A 81 19.42 -3.19 -15.28
N GLU A 82 19.86 -4.34 -15.78
CA GLU A 82 21.04 -4.51 -16.61
C GLU A 82 20.93 -3.71 -17.92
N GLU A 83 19.72 -3.55 -18.47
CA GLU A 83 19.49 -2.70 -19.65
C GLU A 83 19.85 -1.23 -19.40
N PHE A 84 19.81 -0.76 -18.15
CA PHE A 84 20.13 0.62 -17.77
C PHE A 84 21.55 0.77 -17.20
N GLY A 85 22.40 -0.25 -17.36
CA GLY A 85 23.77 -0.24 -16.85
C GLY A 85 23.88 -0.43 -15.34
N PHE A 86 22.80 -0.84 -14.67
CA PHE A 86 22.88 -1.27 -13.29
C PHE A 86 23.40 -2.70 -13.25
N PHE A 87 24.44 -2.94 -12.45
CA PHE A 87 25.07 -4.26 -12.29
C PHE A 87 25.59 -4.81 -13.61
N GLY A 88 26.71 -4.26 -14.09
CA GLY A 88 27.29 -4.68 -15.36
C GLY A 88 27.54 -6.20 -15.38
N PRO A 89 27.61 -6.85 -16.55
CA PRO A 89 27.88 -8.30 -16.65
C PRO A 89 29.11 -8.75 -15.83
N GLY A 90 30.08 -7.86 -15.62
CA GLY A 90 31.24 -8.07 -14.75
C GLY A 90 30.90 -8.23 -13.26
N ASP A 91 29.88 -7.54 -12.74
CA ASP A 91 29.45 -7.64 -11.34
C ASP A 91 28.82 -9.02 -11.06
N PHE A 92 28.13 -9.60 -12.05
CA PHE A 92 27.60 -10.97 -11.99
C PHE A 92 28.60 -12.04 -12.43
N SER A 93 29.69 -11.70 -13.13
CA SER A 93 30.72 -12.67 -13.54
C SER A 93 31.41 -13.38 -12.37
N SER A 94 31.41 -12.77 -11.18
CA SER A 94 31.87 -13.39 -9.93
C SER A 94 30.86 -14.41 -9.35
N LEU A 95 29.59 -14.32 -9.76
CA LEU A 95 28.48 -15.21 -9.39
C LEU A 95 28.28 -16.36 -10.38
N ASP A 96 28.95 -16.33 -11.55
CA ASP A 96 29.15 -17.50 -12.43
C ASP A 96 29.99 -18.60 -11.74
N ASN A 97 30.66 -18.28 -10.64
CA ASN A 97 31.06 -19.28 -9.66
C ASN A 97 29.79 -19.87 -9.06
N THR A 98 29.27 -20.94 -9.68
CA THR A 98 28.19 -21.81 -9.19
C THR A 98 27.76 -21.43 -7.78
N PHE A 99 26.78 -20.51 -7.65
CA PHE A 99 26.15 -20.23 -6.36
C PHE A 99 25.90 -21.60 -5.72
N PRO A 100 26.47 -21.91 -4.53
CA PRO A 100 26.48 -23.30 -4.10
C PRO A 100 25.05 -23.76 -3.91
N ASN A 101 24.54 -24.55 -4.85
CA ASN A 101 23.18 -25.09 -4.81
C ASN A 101 22.88 -25.85 -3.51
N GLY A 102 23.91 -26.23 -2.74
CA GLY A 102 23.78 -26.80 -1.40
C GLY A 102 23.38 -25.82 -0.29
N TRP A 103 23.27 -24.52 -0.55
CA TRP A 103 22.83 -23.50 0.42
C TRP A 103 21.31 -23.29 0.44
N LEU A 104 20.63 -23.81 -0.58
CA LEU A 104 19.18 -23.73 -0.72
C LEU A 104 18.52 -25.05 -0.32
N ASN A 105 17.30 -24.98 0.21
CA ASN A 105 16.52 -26.19 0.39
C ASN A 105 16.05 -26.70 -0.99
N PRO A 106 15.92 -28.02 -1.19
CA PRO A 106 15.35 -28.56 -2.41
C PRO A 106 13.96 -27.96 -2.70
N GLY A 107 13.81 -27.24 -3.81
CA GLY A 107 12.57 -26.57 -4.23
C GLY A 107 12.58 -25.05 -4.14
N ASP A 108 13.63 -24.45 -3.56
CA ASP A 108 13.83 -23.01 -3.54
C ASP A 108 14.23 -22.51 -4.94
N ALA A 109 13.52 -21.51 -5.47
CA ALA A 109 13.77 -20.95 -6.79
C ALA A 109 14.64 -19.69 -6.70
N TYR A 110 15.78 -19.68 -7.40
CA TYR A 110 16.62 -18.48 -7.58
C TYR A 110 15.86 -17.41 -8.34
N THR A 111 16.01 -16.14 -7.95
CA THR A 111 15.67 -15.04 -8.86
C THR A 111 16.48 -15.16 -10.14
N GLN A 112 15.78 -15.02 -11.26
CA GLN A 112 16.41 -15.04 -12.56
C GLN A 112 17.14 -13.71 -12.77
N PRO A 113 18.24 -13.69 -13.53
CA PRO A 113 18.83 -12.43 -13.99
C PRO A 113 17.75 -11.49 -14.57
N GLY A 114 17.80 -10.23 -14.18
CA GLY A 114 16.81 -9.22 -14.53
C GLY A 114 15.54 -9.18 -13.68
N ASP A 115 15.37 -10.03 -12.66
CA ASP A 115 14.33 -9.86 -11.64
C ASP A 115 14.61 -8.62 -10.76
N TRP A 116 13.56 -7.92 -10.35
CA TRP A 116 13.64 -6.71 -9.53
C TRP A 116 12.51 -6.67 -8.48
N PRO A 117 12.75 -6.03 -7.31
CA PRO A 117 11.84 -6.06 -6.17
C PRO A 117 10.53 -5.30 -6.46
N TRP A 118 9.64 -5.19 -5.46
CA TRP A 118 8.50 -4.30 -5.61
C TRP A 118 8.95 -2.86 -5.83
N ILE A 119 8.45 -2.24 -6.90
CA ILE A 119 8.66 -0.84 -7.27
C ILE A 119 7.29 -0.22 -7.53
N ARG A 120 7.08 0.97 -6.98
CA ARG A 120 5.84 1.74 -7.18
C ARG A 120 5.97 2.61 -8.42
N PRO A 121 4.91 2.82 -9.20
CA PRO A 121 4.85 3.92 -10.15
C PRO A 121 5.12 5.27 -9.48
N SER A 122 5.61 6.23 -10.26
CA SER A 122 5.63 7.62 -9.81
C SER A 122 4.22 8.18 -9.82
N ILE A 123 3.92 9.07 -8.87
CA ILE A 123 2.80 9.97 -9.06
C ILE A 123 3.26 11.03 -10.04
N ALA A 124 2.48 11.24 -11.09
CA ALA A 124 2.79 12.12 -12.19
C ALA A 124 3.36 13.43 -11.68
N ALA A 125 4.54 13.77 -12.19
CA ALA A 125 5.09 15.08 -11.98
C ALA A 125 4.07 16.14 -12.47
N VAL A 126 4.07 17.32 -11.85
CA VAL A 126 3.23 18.51 -12.22
C VAL A 126 4.07 19.62 -12.88
N PRO A 127 3.68 20.15 -14.07
CA PRO A 127 4.60 20.95 -14.88
C PRO A 127 5.01 22.22 -14.15
N PRO A 128 6.17 22.81 -14.47
CA PRO A 128 6.53 24.11 -13.93
C PRO A 128 5.41 25.14 -14.21
N GLY A 129 4.94 25.78 -13.14
CA GLY A 129 3.86 26.77 -13.22
C GLY A 129 2.45 26.19 -13.06
N GLU A 130 2.28 24.87 -13.07
CA GLU A 130 1.00 24.22 -12.78
C GLU A 130 0.86 23.86 -11.29
N SER A 131 -0.38 23.80 -10.81
CA SER A 131 -0.67 23.45 -9.42
C SER A 131 -0.58 21.93 -9.20
N PRO A 132 0.08 21.43 -8.15
CA PRO A 132 0.04 20.01 -7.79
C PRO A 132 -1.36 19.46 -7.50
N ASP A 133 -2.27 20.36 -7.13
CA ASP A 133 -3.68 20.07 -6.92
C ASP A 133 -4.52 20.24 -8.21
N ASP A 134 -3.90 20.57 -9.35
CA ASP A 134 -4.62 20.63 -10.62
C ASP A 134 -5.12 19.23 -10.99
N LYS A 135 -6.40 19.14 -11.32
CA LYS A 135 -7.05 17.89 -11.68
C LYS A 135 -6.41 17.17 -12.87
N ALA A 136 -5.68 17.88 -13.73
CA ALA A 136 -4.99 17.30 -14.86
C ALA A 136 -3.76 16.48 -14.47
N TYR A 137 -3.27 16.63 -13.24
CA TYR A 137 -2.02 16.00 -12.78
C TYR A 137 -2.13 15.37 -11.38
N ALA A 138 -3.10 15.79 -10.57
CA ALA A 138 -3.21 15.42 -9.16
C ALA A 138 -3.54 13.93 -8.96
N GLY A 139 -2.51 13.13 -8.67
CA GLY A 139 -2.65 11.71 -8.33
C GLY A 139 -2.53 10.75 -9.51
N ASP A 140 -2.26 11.24 -10.72
CA ASP A 140 -2.03 10.38 -11.88
C ASP A 140 -0.80 9.49 -11.64
N LEU A 141 -0.80 8.29 -12.20
CA LEU A 141 0.34 7.37 -12.12
C LEU A 141 1.11 7.39 -13.43
N ASP A 142 2.39 7.73 -13.39
CA ASP A 142 3.34 7.51 -14.47
C ASP A 142 4.12 6.23 -14.15
N ILE A 143 3.83 5.16 -14.89
CA ILE A 143 4.30 3.81 -14.58
C ILE A 143 5.83 3.71 -14.67
N PHE A 144 6.42 4.28 -15.72
CA PHE A 144 7.84 4.21 -15.99
C PHE A 144 8.61 5.47 -15.57
N SER A 145 7.92 6.42 -14.93
CA SER A 145 8.48 7.72 -14.52
C SER A 145 9.08 8.50 -15.68
N ALA A 146 8.49 8.36 -16.88
CA ALA A 146 8.99 9.00 -18.09
C ALA A 146 9.01 10.54 -17.96
N ARG A 147 8.02 11.14 -17.28
CA ARG A 147 7.98 12.59 -17.02
C ARG A 147 9.15 13.03 -16.14
N ALA A 148 9.43 12.30 -15.08
CA ALA A 148 10.53 12.61 -14.15
C ALA A 148 11.90 12.42 -14.82
N SER A 149 12.08 11.33 -15.58
CA SER A 149 13.31 11.09 -16.36
C SER A 149 13.63 12.26 -17.29
N ARG A 150 12.62 12.80 -17.97
CA ARG A 150 12.76 13.93 -18.92
C ARG A 150 13.15 15.26 -18.27
N SER A 151 12.76 15.53 -17.02
CA SER A 151 13.21 16.74 -16.29
C SER A 151 14.64 16.68 -15.80
N SER A 152 15.13 15.46 -15.55
CA SER A 152 16.33 15.33 -14.75
C SER A 152 17.52 15.94 -15.48
N SER A 153 18.36 16.71 -14.77
CA SER A 153 19.56 17.35 -15.31
C SER A 153 20.66 16.36 -15.75
N PHE A 154 20.36 15.06 -15.78
CA PHE A 154 21.26 13.97 -16.19
C PHE A 154 21.18 13.66 -17.70
N VAL A 155 20.43 14.46 -18.46
CA VAL A 155 20.42 14.37 -19.93
C VAL A 155 21.81 14.70 -20.49
N PRO A 156 22.36 13.90 -21.42
CA PRO A 156 23.64 14.19 -22.05
C PRO A 156 23.67 15.60 -22.67
N PRO A 157 24.77 16.37 -22.48
CA PRO A 157 24.89 17.69 -23.09
C PRO A 157 24.85 17.59 -24.62
N GLY A 158 23.92 18.31 -25.27
CA GLY A 158 23.80 18.38 -26.73
C GLY A 158 22.43 17.99 -27.32
N LEU A 159 21.48 17.53 -26.51
CA LEU A 159 20.08 17.41 -26.92
C LEU A 159 19.32 18.68 -26.49
N ASP A 160 19.02 19.55 -27.45
CA ASP A 160 18.16 20.73 -27.25
C ASP A 160 16.72 20.26 -26.96
N TYR A 161 16.37 20.13 -25.69
CA TYR A 161 14.97 20.05 -25.26
C TYR A 161 14.44 21.45 -24.93
N PRO A 162 13.14 21.73 -25.17
CA PRO A 162 12.52 22.99 -24.78
C PRO A 162 12.74 23.22 -23.29
N GLY A 163 13.55 24.24 -22.97
CA GLY A 163 14.24 24.42 -21.70
C GLY A 163 13.40 24.85 -20.49
N ASP A 164 12.17 24.34 -20.35
CA ASP A 164 11.23 24.76 -19.30
C ASP A 164 10.57 23.60 -18.55
N LEU A 165 11.20 22.41 -18.50
CA LEU A 165 10.67 21.24 -17.78
C LEU A 165 11.44 20.96 -16.48
N GLN A 166 11.42 21.89 -15.52
CA GLN A 166 11.96 21.71 -14.16
C GLN A 166 10.92 21.12 -13.20
N TRP A 167 10.71 19.81 -13.23
CA TRP A 167 9.83 19.12 -12.29
C TRP A 167 10.55 18.89 -10.93
N ASP A 168 9.89 19.19 -9.79
CA ASP A 168 10.49 19.08 -8.44
C ASP A 168 10.78 17.61 -8.05
N GLY A 169 11.90 17.29 -7.39
CA GLY A 169 12.37 15.90 -7.16
C GLY A 169 11.47 15.01 -6.28
N GLY A 170 10.27 15.47 -5.89
CA GLY A 170 9.31 14.72 -5.09
C GLY A 170 8.34 13.84 -5.87
N TRP A 171 8.55 13.68 -7.18
CA TRP A 171 7.65 12.97 -8.09
C TRP A 171 8.22 11.63 -8.59
N THR A 172 9.33 11.15 -8.02
CA THR A 172 9.98 9.91 -8.48
C THR A 172 9.39 8.67 -7.80
N THR A 173 9.66 7.48 -8.36
CA THR A 173 9.46 6.24 -7.59
C THR A 173 10.42 6.26 -6.41
N SER A 174 9.91 5.99 -5.21
CA SER A 174 10.71 6.10 -3.97
C SER A 174 11.74 5.02 -3.76
N GLU A 175 11.70 3.96 -4.56
CA GLU A 175 12.37 2.71 -4.20
C GLU A 175 13.88 2.80 -4.49
N PHE A 176 14.33 3.81 -5.24
CA PHE A 176 15.73 4.04 -5.58
C PHE A 176 16.48 4.99 -4.63
N SER A 177 15.81 5.50 -3.59
CA SER A 177 16.36 6.49 -2.67
C SER A 177 16.93 5.85 -1.38
N ILE A 178 18.25 5.66 -1.39
CA ILE A 178 19.26 5.86 -0.32
C ILE A 178 19.25 4.98 0.97
N PHE A 179 20.34 4.19 1.12
CA PHE A 179 20.91 3.45 2.26
C PHE A 179 20.38 2.04 2.63
N GLY A 180 21.28 1.05 2.55
CA GLY A 180 21.32 -0.09 3.48
C GLY A 180 21.09 -1.50 2.92
N SER A 181 20.41 -1.71 1.77
CA SER A 181 20.24 -3.09 1.23
C SER A 181 19.58 -3.22 -0.16
N LEU A 182 19.00 -2.16 -0.70
CA LEU A 182 18.50 -2.14 -2.09
C LEU A 182 19.48 -1.41 -3.01
N PRO A 183 19.45 -1.64 -4.34
CA PRO A 183 20.31 -0.94 -5.28
C PRO A 183 20.24 0.59 -5.10
N ALA A 184 21.28 1.18 -4.51
CA ALA A 184 21.41 2.62 -4.44
C ALA A 184 21.79 3.13 -5.83
N VAL A 185 20.89 3.87 -6.47
CA VAL A 185 21.09 4.39 -7.82
C VAL A 185 21.49 5.87 -7.74
N GLY A 186 22.66 6.19 -8.30
CA GLY A 186 22.98 7.55 -8.73
C GLY A 186 23.49 8.52 -7.66
N GLN A 187 24.73 8.31 -7.19
CA GLN A 187 25.59 9.47 -6.85
C GLN A 187 27.05 9.26 -7.29
N THR A 188 27.55 8.02 -7.34
CA THR A 188 28.99 7.79 -7.53
C THR A 188 29.41 7.41 -8.96
N TYR A 189 28.48 7.04 -9.84
CA TYR A 189 28.83 6.57 -11.19
C TYR A 189 29.11 7.69 -12.21
N GLY A 190 29.03 8.96 -11.78
CA GLY A 190 29.09 10.13 -12.67
C GLY A 190 30.47 10.75 -12.90
N GLN A 191 31.58 10.25 -12.33
CA GLN A 191 32.88 10.94 -12.45
C GLN A 191 34.02 10.15 -13.11
N SER A 192 33.89 8.83 -13.32
CA SER A 192 35.09 8.02 -13.61
C SER A 192 35.17 7.37 -14.98
N ALA A 193 34.13 7.30 -15.81
CA ALA A 193 34.26 6.70 -17.14
C ALA A 193 33.20 7.22 -18.12
N GLY A 194 33.63 8.04 -19.08
CA GLY A 194 32.76 8.70 -20.05
C GLY A 194 32.19 7.80 -21.15
N GLN A 195 31.47 6.72 -20.85
CA GLN A 195 30.85 5.89 -21.91
C GLN A 195 29.53 5.16 -21.58
N ASP A 196 28.84 5.39 -20.47
CA ASP A 196 27.51 4.77 -20.31
C ASP A 196 26.34 5.78 -20.31
N PRO A 197 25.67 6.01 -21.45
CA PRO A 197 24.48 6.85 -21.56
C PRO A 197 23.22 6.27 -20.86
N GLY A 198 23.37 5.31 -19.93
CA GLY A 198 22.28 4.50 -19.36
C GLY A 198 21.64 4.97 -18.05
N ALA A 199 22.25 5.88 -17.28
CA ALA A 199 21.87 6.09 -15.87
C ALA A 199 20.76 7.14 -15.61
N PHE A 200 19.60 7.05 -16.28
CA PHE A 200 18.43 7.93 -16.04
C PHE A 200 17.17 7.20 -15.54
N LEU A 201 17.29 5.97 -15.03
CA LEU A 201 16.14 5.25 -14.49
C LEU A 201 15.72 5.85 -13.14
N PHE A 202 14.54 6.47 -13.10
CA PHE A 202 13.91 7.00 -11.88
C PHE A 202 12.73 6.14 -11.39
N GLY A 203 12.47 5.03 -12.09
CA GLY A 203 11.26 4.25 -11.95
C GLY A 203 11.39 2.78 -12.30
N ILE A 204 10.25 2.18 -12.63
CA ILE A 204 10.21 0.78 -13.02
C ILE A 204 11.02 0.60 -14.31
N PRO A 205 11.91 -0.40 -14.41
CA PRO A 205 12.62 -0.68 -15.65
C PRO A 205 11.66 -0.93 -16.81
N PHE A 206 11.79 -0.16 -17.89
CA PHE A 206 11.07 -0.37 -19.14
C PHE A 206 11.99 -1.04 -20.17
N ASN A 207 11.39 -1.73 -21.15
CA ASN A 207 12.14 -2.43 -22.19
C ASN A 207 12.78 -1.41 -23.17
N ARG A 208 14.10 -1.28 -23.12
CA ARG A 208 14.84 -0.31 -23.96
C ARG A 208 14.90 -0.68 -25.44
N ALA A 209 14.64 -1.94 -25.78
CA ALA A 209 14.53 -2.33 -27.19
C ALA A 209 13.21 -1.87 -27.81
N ARG A 210 12.19 -1.62 -26.98
CA ARG A 210 10.87 -1.13 -27.41
C ARG A 210 10.76 0.39 -27.27
N PHE A 211 11.10 0.90 -26.10
CA PHE A 211 10.95 2.31 -25.76
C PHE A 211 12.27 3.06 -25.82
N ASP A 212 12.19 4.31 -26.26
CA ASP A 212 13.32 5.23 -26.23
C ASP A 212 12.86 6.59 -25.68
N LEU A 213 13.42 6.99 -24.54
CA LEU A 213 13.12 8.29 -23.95
C LEU A 213 13.59 9.46 -24.81
N PHE A 214 14.55 9.25 -25.71
CA PHE A 214 15.20 10.31 -26.49
C PHE A 214 14.76 10.35 -27.97
N GLY A 215 13.63 9.71 -28.29
CA GLY A 215 12.84 10.01 -29.49
C GLY A 215 13.19 9.23 -30.76
N GLN A 216 13.98 8.16 -30.69
CA GLN A 216 14.16 7.22 -31.82
C GLN A 216 13.18 6.02 -31.76
N GLY A 217 12.43 5.86 -30.67
CA GLY A 217 11.53 4.73 -30.40
C GLY A 217 10.16 5.15 -29.84
N GLU A 218 9.40 4.18 -29.32
CA GLU A 218 8.11 4.45 -28.66
C GLU A 218 8.34 5.21 -27.34
N ASP A 219 7.42 6.12 -27.00
CA ASP A 219 7.46 6.85 -25.73
C ASP A 219 7.10 5.89 -24.57
N PRO A 220 7.95 5.73 -23.54
CA PRO A 220 7.61 4.93 -22.36
C PRO A 220 6.59 5.62 -21.44
N LEU A 221 6.03 6.79 -21.78
CA LEU A 221 4.99 7.42 -20.98
C LEU A 221 3.71 6.57 -21.01
N VAL A 222 3.50 5.81 -19.94
CA VAL A 222 2.24 5.11 -19.68
C VAL A 222 1.59 5.70 -18.44
N GLU A 223 0.46 6.37 -18.65
CA GLU A 223 -0.26 7.10 -17.60
C GLU A 223 -1.55 6.37 -17.21
N ILE A 224 -1.87 6.40 -15.91
CA ILE A 224 -3.18 6.04 -15.36
C ILE A 224 -3.70 7.22 -14.58
N THR A 225 -4.77 7.83 -15.06
CA THR A 225 -5.32 9.03 -14.44
C THR A 225 -5.94 8.72 -13.08
N GLN A 226 -6.02 9.73 -12.23
CA GLN A 226 -6.62 9.63 -10.91
C GLN A 226 -8.10 9.22 -10.98
N GLU A 227 -8.84 9.63 -12.01
CA GLU A 227 -10.24 9.22 -12.21
C GLU A 227 -10.39 7.76 -12.60
N GLU A 228 -9.46 7.22 -13.41
CA GLU A 228 -9.41 5.78 -13.75
C GLU A 228 -9.09 4.91 -12.53
N ARG A 229 -8.50 5.52 -11.50
CA ARG A 229 -8.22 4.86 -10.23
C ARG A 229 -9.42 4.79 -9.30
N PHE A 230 -10.52 5.44 -9.64
CA PHE A 230 -11.70 5.50 -8.79
C PHE A 230 -12.75 4.47 -9.13
N TRP A 231 -13.52 4.13 -8.09
CA TRP A 231 -14.70 3.31 -8.22
C TRP A 231 -15.90 3.91 -7.46
N PRO A 232 -17.10 3.94 -8.08
CA PRO A 232 -17.38 3.59 -9.47
C PRO A 232 -16.62 4.46 -10.50
N ALA A 233 -16.38 3.93 -11.70
CA ALA A 233 -15.74 4.69 -12.77
C ALA A 233 -16.55 5.95 -13.14
N GLY A 234 -15.87 7.04 -13.52
CA GLY A 234 -16.50 8.33 -13.79
C GLY A 234 -16.96 9.09 -12.54
N THR A 235 -16.53 8.64 -11.36
CA THR A 235 -16.48 9.49 -10.18
C THR A 235 -15.18 10.30 -10.22
N GLY A 236 -15.14 11.45 -9.54
CA GLY A 236 -13.98 12.31 -9.72
C GLY A 236 -13.96 13.55 -8.86
N PHE A 237 -13.12 14.48 -9.34
CA PHE A 237 -12.76 15.71 -8.67
C PHE A 237 -13.75 16.86 -8.86
N ASP A 238 -14.45 16.84 -9.99
CA ASP A 238 -15.24 17.97 -10.45
C ASP A 238 -16.54 18.12 -9.64
N GLY A 239 -16.88 19.37 -9.31
CA GLY A 239 -18.15 19.71 -8.69
C GLY A 239 -19.32 19.27 -9.58
N GLY A 240 -20.11 18.31 -9.10
CA GLY A 240 -21.26 17.74 -9.81
C GLY A 240 -21.10 16.28 -10.20
N GLN A 241 -19.88 15.73 -10.16
CA GLN A 241 -19.70 14.29 -10.26
C GLN A 241 -20.00 13.59 -8.93
N PRO A 242 -20.49 12.34 -8.95
CA PRO A 242 -20.57 11.53 -7.75
C PRO A 242 -19.16 11.35 -7.16
N ARG A 243 -19.07 11.36 -5.83
CA ARG A 243 -17.80 11.17 -5.13
C ARG A 243 -17.32 9.71 -5.25
N PRO A 244 -16.01 9.49 -5.41
CA PRO A 244 -15.46 8.14 -5.42
C PRO A 244 -15.68 7.47 -4.06
N GLN A 245 -16.07 6.20 -4.08
CA GLN A 245 -16.23 5.39 -2.87
C GLN A 245 -14.95 4.61 -2.55
N TYR A 246 -14.31 4.10 -3.59
CA TYR A 246 -13.05 3.38 -3.49
C TYR A 246 -12.03 4.00 -4.44
N ALA A 247 -10.77 3.87 -4.09
CA ALA A 247 -9.65 4.12 -4.96
C ALA A 247 -8.71 2.91 -4.94
N TRP A 248 -7.86 2.82 -5.95
CA TRP A 248 -6.79 1.85 -5.97
C TRP A 248 -5.44 2.47 -6.30
N ASP A 249 -4.39 1.79 -5.83
CA ASP A 249 -2.98 2.04 -6.16
C ASP A 249 -2.34 0.72 -6.57
N CYS A 250 -1.17 0.79 -7.22
CA CYS A 250 -0.47 -0.41 -7.64
C CYS A 250 1.05 -0.34 -7.42
N MET A 251 1.67 -1.51 -7.51
CA MET A 251 3.12 -1.70 -7.54
C MET A 251 3.44 -2.82 -8.51
N PHE A 252 4.66 -2.84 -9.02
CA PHE A 252 5.13 -3.86 -9.94
C PHE A 252 6.36 -4.54 -9.35
N ARG A 253 6.59 -5.80 -9.71
CA ARG A 253 7.88 -6.47 -9.52
C ARG A 253 8.16 -7.37 -10.70
N ARG A 254 9.40 -7.79 -10.88
CA ARG A 254 9.74 -8.89 -11.78
C ARG A 254 10.29 -10.06 -10.98
N PHE A 255 9.65 -11.21 -11.11
CA PHE A 255 10.00 -12.41 -10.37
C PHE A 255 9.87 -13.64 -11.27
N GLN A 256 10.93 -14.43 -11.37
CA GLN A 256 11.04 -15.58 -12.26
C GLN A 256 10.79 -15.20 -13.73
N GLY A 257 11.30 -14.04 -14.14
CA GLY A 257 11.13 -13.51 -15.49
C GLY A 257 9.71 -13.04 -15.81
N ARG A 258 8.77 -13.08 -14.86
CA ARG A 258 7.39 -12.58 -15.03
C ARG A 258 7.20 -11.27 -14.28
N VAL A 259 6.49 -10.34 -14.90
CA VAL A 259 6.06 -9.11 -14.23
C VAL A 259 4.80 -9.41 -13.44
N GLN A 260 4.82 -9.02 -12.17
CA GLN A 260 3.68 -9.11 -11.28
C GLN A 260 3.23 -7.72 -10.84
N VAL A 261 1.93 -7.57 -10.65
CA VAL A 261 1.26 -6.37 -10.16
C VAL A 261 0.64 -6.66 -8.80
N ALA A 262 0.96 -5.80 -7.83
CA ALA A 262 0.23 -5.68 -6.58
C ALA A 262 -0.81 -4.56 -6.72
N ILE A 263 -2.07 -4.81 -6.35
CA ILE A 263 -3.15 -3.83 -6.38
C ILE A 263 -3.68 -3.65 -4.97
N PHE A 264 -3.68 -2.41 -4.51
CA PHE A 264 -4.16 -2.01 -3.20
C PHE A 264 -5.49 -1.27 -3.36
N VAL A 265 -6.57 -1.84 -2.84
CA VAL A 265 -7.90 -1.24 -2.88
C VAL A 265 -8.27 -0.72 -1.49
N TYR A 266 -8.71 0.53 -1.45
CA TYR A 266 -9.10 1.17 -0.21
C TYR A 266 -10.35 2.03 -0.39
N ARG A 267 -11.17 2.07 0.65
CA ARG A 267 -12.35 2.93 0.72
C ARG A 267 -11.93 4.32 1.17
N LEU A 268 -12.52 5.32 0.53
CA LEU A 268 -12.32 6.72 0.85
C LEU A 268 -13.39 7.20 1.84
N ASN A 269 -12.97 7.81 2.94
CA ASN A 269 -13.87 8.48 3.88
C ASN A 269 -13.69 10.00 3.77
N VAL A 270 -14.05 10.57 2.62
CA VAL A 270 -13.84 11.99 2.28
C VAL A 270 -14.76 12.95 3.06
N GLY A 271 -15.70 12.42 3.87
CA GLY A 271 -16.61 13.23 4.69
C GLY A 271 -17.38 14.26 3.86
N ASN A 272 -17.53 15.48 4.38
CA ASN A 272 -18.10 16.63 3.66
C ASN A 272 -17.03 17.52 3.02
N ALA A 273 -15.77 17.07 2.92
CA ALA A 273 -14.70 17.89 2.38
C ALA A 273 -15.05 18.39 0.97
N THR A 274 -14.86 19.69 0.76
CA THR A 274 -15.05 20.36 -0.52
C THR A 274 -13.80 20.11 -1.36
N GLY A 275 -13.95 19.51 -2.54
CA GLY A 275 -12.85 19.01 -3.36
C GLY A 275 -12.72 17.49 -3.24
N GLY A 276 -12.64 16.79 -4.37
CA GLY A 276 -12.50 15.34 -4.42
C GLY A 276 -11.25 14.80 -3.68
N TYR A 277 -11.01 13.50 -3.80
CA TYR A 277 -9.84 12.86 -3.21
C TYR A 277 -8.71 12.77 -4.23
N ALA A 278 -7.50 13.28 -3.96
CA ALA A 278 -6.31 13.05 -4.78
C ALA A 278 -5.27 12.44 -3.88
N VAL A 279 -4.55 11.48 -4.44
CA VAL A 279 -3.30 11.05 -3.88
C VAL A 279 -2.29 12.18 -4.10
N SER A 280 -2.11 13.01 -3.07
CA SER A 280 -1.24 14.20 -3.11
C SER A 280 0.17 13.86 -2.61
N ARG A 281 1.17 14.61 -3.09
CA ARG A 281 2.56 14.55 -2.65
C ARG A 281 2.68 14.61 -1.12
N ASP A 282 3.74 13.99 -0.59
CA ASP A 282 4.16 14.21 0.80
C ASP A 282 4.78 15.62 0.96
N GLU A 283 3.94 16.65 1.14
CA GLU A 283 4.36 18.02 1.45
C GLU A 283 4.47 18.26 2.97
N GLY A 284 5.25 17.41 3.66
CA GLY A 284 5.47 17.50 5.11
C GLY A 284 6.08 18.83 5.59
N ALA A 285 5.77 19.21 6.83
CA ALA A 285 6.17 20.47 7.46
C ALA A 285 7.55 20.46 8.17
N SER A 286 8.26 19.32 8.26
CA SER A 286 9.56 19.24 8.96
C SER A 286 10.63 18.44 8.20
N GLY A 287 11.90 18.83 8.31
CA GLY A 287 13.03 18.23 7.58
C GLY A 287 13.36 16.77 7.89
N LEU A 288 12.70 16.15 8.88
CA LEU A 288 12.78 14.71 9.18
C LEU A 288 11.57 13.92 8.65
N THR A 289 10.52 14.63 8.19
CA THR A 289 9.30 14.08 7.58
C THR A 289 9.13 14.47 6.11
N ARG A 290 9.96 15.39 5.63
CA ARG A 290 10.16 15.74 4.21
C ARG A 290 11.13 14.75 3.59
N ASP A 291 10.62 13.58 3.26
CA ASP A 291 11.22 12.85 2.17
C ASP A 291 10.25 12.92 1.00
N GLY A 292 10.32 14.05 0.27
CA GLY A 292 9.55 14.23 -0.96
C GLY A 292 9.77 13.09 -1.95
N SER A 293 10.85 12.29 -1.80
CA SER A 293 11.09 11.12 -2.63
C SER A 293 10.13 9.94 -2.34
N ARG A 294 9.21 10.03 -1.36
CA ARG A 294 8.25 8.96 -1.04
C ARG A 294 6.87 9.26 -1.59
N PRO A 295 6.37 8.52 -2.61
CA PRO A 295 4.96 8.58 -2.97
C PRO A 295 4.13 8.25 -1.72
N PRO A 296 2.99 8.92 -1.54
CA PRO A 296 2.10 8.74 -0.39
C PRO A 296 1.51 7.32 -0.31
N MET A 297 1.38 6.62 -1.44
CA MET A 297 0.59 5.39 -1.55
C MET A 297 1.18 4.40 -2.56
N PRO A 298 1.09 3.08 -2.32
CA PRO A 298 1.01 2.49 -0.98
C PRO A 298 2.26 2.86 -0.16
N ALA A 299 2.12 3.21 1.11
CA ALA A 299 3.24 3.55 1.98
C ALA A 299 4.15 2.34 2.24
N ARG A 300 5.46 2.59 2.34
CA ARG A 300 6.47 1.59 2.71
C ARG A 300 6.97 1.83 4.13
N VAL A 301 7.16 0.75 4.89
CA VAL A 301 7.85 0.75 6.17
C VAL A 301 8.92 -0.33 6.16
N ASP A 302 10.12 0.03 6.61
CA ASP A 302 11.20 -0.92 6.87
C ASP A 302 11.15 -1.36 8.34
N LEU A 303 11.01 -2.67 8.56
CA LEU A 303 10.85 -3.32 9.85
C LEU A 303 12.17 -3.61 10.56
N LYS A 304 13.32 -3.42 9.92
CA LYS A 304 14.64 -3.53 10.55
C LYS A 304 15.45 -2.30 10.15
N PRO A 305 15.10 -1.11 10.66
CA PRO A 305 15.82 0.07 10.26
C PRO A 305 17.23 -0.02 10.84
N GLU A 306 18.26 0.10 10.00
CA GLU A 306 19.66 0.24 10.46
C GLU A 306 19.85 1.49 11.34
N ILE A 307 18.86 2.40 11.33
CA ILE A 307 18.82 3.66 12.05
C ILE A 307 17.57 3.67 12.94
N ASP A 308 17.74 3.85 14.25
CA ASP A 308 16.61 3.94 15.20
C ASP A 308 15.81 5.24 14.94
N ILE A 309 14.73 5.15 14.16
CA ILE A 309 13.84 6.28 13.93
C ILE A 309 12.86 6.35 15.11
N LEU A 310 13.03 7.37 15.96
CA LEU A 310 12.09 7.74 17.02
C LEU A 310 11.85 6.67 18.10
N GLY A 311 12.89 5.91 18.46
CA GLY A 311 12.86 4.92 19.56
C GLY A 311 11.93 3.73 19.28
N SER A 312 11.66 3.47 18.00
CA SER A 312 10.85 2.36 17.54
C SER A 312 11.75 1.41 16.73
N SER A 313 12.51 0.58 17.42
CA SER A 313 13.25 -0.53 16.80
C SER A 313 12.26 -1.65 16.48
N TYR A 314 11.60 -1.57 15.32
CA TYR A 314 10.92 -2.75 14.79
C TYR A 314 11.95 -3.82 14.50
N THR A 315 11.48 -5.07 14.49
CA THR A 315 12.29 -6.22 14.09
C THR A 315 11.61 -6.88 12.90
N SER A 316 12.42 -7.39 11.98
CA SER A 316 11.93 -8.11 10.79
C SER A 316 11.00 -9.25 11.20
N ILE A 317 9.97 -9.49 10.39
CA ILE A 317 9.10 -10.67 10.62
C ILE A 317 9.85 -11.87 10.09
N THR A 318 10.24 -12.77 11.00
CA THR A 318 10.90 -14.02 10.66
C THR A 318 9.89 -15.17 10.68
N PRO A 319 10.09 -16.21 9.86
CA PRO A 319 9.25 -17.40 9.90
C PRO A 319 9.31 -18.15 11.23
N ASP A 320 10.43 -18.07 11.93
CA ASP A 320 10.62 -18.70 13.23
C ASP A 320 10.23 -17.80 14.42
N GLY A 321 9.85 -16.54 14.15
CA GLY A 321 9.50 -15.56 15.17
C GLY A 321 10.61 -15.38 16.23
N PRO A 322 10.30 -14.72 17.35
CA PRO A 322 11.20 -14.62 18.51
C PRO A 322 11.07 -15.81 19.47
N ALA A 323 10.34 -16.89 19.14
CA ALA A 323 9.85 -17.83 20.15
C ALA A 323 9.65 -19.29 19.69
N THR A 324 9.58 -20.15 20.69
CA THR A 324 9.70 -21.62 20.66
C THR A 324 8.42 -22.38 20.27
N THR A 325 7.35 -21.70 19.82
CA THR A 325 6.05 -22.32 19.50
C THR A 325 5.39 -21.75 18.23
N ASP A 326 4.61 -22.56 17.53
CA ASP A 326 3.91 -22.17 16.28
C ASP A 326 2.94 -20.99 16.46
N ALA A 327 2.40 -20.78 17.66
CA ALA A 327 1.47 -19.69 17.95
C ALA A 327 2.13 -18.30 17.93
N ASP A 328 3.46 -18.26 18.03
CA ASP A 328 4.24 -17.02 18.05
C ASP A 328 4.70 -16.58 16.65
N ARG A 329 4.63 -17.46 15.64
CA ARG A 329 5.00 -17.17 14.24
C ARG A 329 4.14 -16.09 13.58
N ASN A 330 2.94 -15.85 14.12
CA ASN A 330 2.01 -14.83 13.63
C ASN A 330 2.18 -13.49 14.36
N ILE A 331 3.05 -13.38 15.36
CA ILE A 331 3.30 -12.14 16.10
C ILE A 331 4.36 -11.33 15.37
N VAL A 332 4.10 -10.03 15.15
CA VAL A 332 5.11 -9.12 14.62
C VAL A 332 6.06 -8.69 15.75
N PRO A 333 7.36 -9.04 15.68
CA PRO A 333 8.33 -8.66 16.71
C PRO A 333 8.41 -7.13 16.90
N GLY A 334 8.74 -6.70 18.13
CA GLY A 334 8.80 -5.26 18.48
C GLY A 334 7.44 -4.55 18.67
N THR A 335 6.31 -5.27 18.52
CA THR A 335 4.97 -4.67 18.67
C THR A 335 4.27 -4.97 20.00
N TYR A 336 5.00 -5.52 20.98
CA TYR A 336 4.45 -5.82 22.30
C TYR A 336 3.96 -4.55 23.03
N PRO A 337 2.99 -4.69 23.96
CA PRO A 337 2.55 -3.59 24.81
C PRO A 337 3.72 -2.94 25.55
N ASN A 338 3.91 -1.64 25.37
CA ASN A 338 4.90 -0.88 26.13
C ASN A 338 4.19 0.03 27.15
N PHE A 339 4.17 -0.42 28.41
CA PHE A 339 3.50 0.28 29.51
C PHE A 339 4.37 1.37 30.17
N SER A 340 5.68 1.43 29.89
CA SER A 340 6.59 2.41 30.48
C SER A 340 6.65 3.75 29.72
N LEU A 341 6.01 3.83 28.55
CA LEU A 341 5.97 5.06 27.75
C LEU A 341 5.22 6.19 28.46
N ALA A 342 5.81 7.38 28.44
CA ALA A 342 5.17 8.61 28.89
C ALA A 342 3.96 8.95 28.00
N SER A 343 3.00 9.69 28.54
CA SER A 343 1.71 9.95 27.87
C SER A 343 1.83 10.57 26.47
N ASN A 344 2.84 11.40 26.24
CA ASN A 344 3.14 12.02 24.95
C ASN A 344 3.75 11.07 23.91
N GLN A 345 4.18 9.87 24.31
CA GLN A 345 4.78 8.86 23.43
C GLN A 345 3.82 7.69 23.13
N ILE A 346 2.59 7.75 23.66
CA ILE A 346 1.62 6.65 23.52
C ILE A 346 1.01 6.60 22.11
N SER A 347 0.89 7.74 21.43
CA SER A 347 0.23 7.78 20.13
C SER A 347 1.05 7.05 19.07
N LEU A 348 0.35 6.30 18.22
CA LEU A 348 0.91 5.83 16.96
C LEU A 348 0.81 6.96 15.93
N ASP A 349 1.80 7.08 15.08
CA ASP A 349 1.66 7.86 13.84
C ASP A 349 0.68 7.12 12.90
N PRO A 350 -0.47 7.71 12.53
CA PRO A 350 -1.47 7.01 11.72
C PRO A 350 -1.00 6.74 10.29
N TYR A 351 0.00 7.47 9.78
CA TYR A 351 0.58 7.23 8.47
C TYR A 351 1.70 6.20 8.55
N PHE A 352 2.74 6.44 9.36
CA PHE A 352 3.93 5.57 9.43
C PHE A 352 3.72 4.30 10.24
N GLU A 353 2.96 4.37 11.34
CA GLU A 353 2.68 3.23 12.21
C GLU A 353 1.27 2.65 11.95
N GLY A 354 0.54 3.21 10.99
CA GLY A 354 -0.80 2.82 10.60
C GLY A 354 -0.94 1.37 10.12
N TRP A 355 0.16 0.77 9.65
CA TRP A 355 0.21 -0.64 9.28
C TRP A 355 -0.13 -1.58 10.45
N GLN A 356 -0.02 -1.11 11.69
CA GLN A 356 -0.33 -1.88 12.90
C GLN A 356 -1.83 -1.92 13.21
N ALA A 357 -2.68 -1.19 12.48
CA ALA A 357 -4.09 -1.07 12.79
C ALA A 357 -4.85 -2.41 12.63
N PRO A 358 -5.87 -2.71 13.46
CA PRO A 358 -6.71 -3.89 13.27
C PRO A 358 -7.42 -3.89 11.92
N GLY A 359 -7.37 -5.02 11.21
CA GLY A 359 -7.99 -5.18 9.89
C GLY A 359 -7.12 -4.69 8.73
N GLN A 360 -5.93 -4.16 9.01
CA GLN A 360 -4.99 -3.67 8.00
C GLN A 360 -4.52 -4.77 7.05
N TRP A 361 -4.28 -4.38 5.80
CA TRP A 361 -3.63 -5.19 4.79
C TRP A 361 -2.25 -4.65 4.43
N PHE A 362 -1.30 -5.56 4.19
CA PHE A 362 -0.01 -5.21 3.61
C PHE A 362 0.56 -6.34 2.77
N ILE A 363 1.52 -6.01 1.92
CA ILE A 363 2.32 -6.96 1.14
C ILE A 363 3.75 -6.99 1.69
N ASP A 364 4.36 -8.17 1.71
CA ASP A 364 5.79 -8.36 1.98
C ASP A 364 6.62 -8.38 0.67
N PRO A 365 7.97 -8.38 0.73
CA PRO A 365 8.81 -8.30 -0.46
C PRO A 365 8.54 -9.44 -1.43
N TYR A 366 8.07 -10.56 -0.90
CA TYR A 366 7.81 -11.78 -1.65
C TYR A 366 6.41 -11.85 -2.24
N GLY A 367 5.62 -10.77 -2.14
CA GLY A 367 4.31 -10.68 -2.75
C GLY A 367 3.25 -11.44 -1.99
N ARG A 368 3.51 -11.79 -0.72
CA ARG A 368 2.51 -12.40 0.14
C ARG A 368 1.72 -11.30 0.80
N THR A 369 0.40 -11.45 0.73
CA THR A 369 -0.54 -10.55 1.39
C THR A 369 -0.75 -10.98 2.85
N HIS A 370 -0.67 -10.04 3.77
CA HIS A 370 -0.90 -10.25 5.19
C HIS A 370 -2.09 -9.41 5.66
N ARG A 371 -2.84 -9.93 6.63
CA ARG A 371 -3.93 -9.20 7.29
C ARG A 371 -3.67 -9.14 8.79
N VAL A 372 -3.79 -7.95 9.37
CA VAL A 372 -3.68 -7.76 10.82
C VAL A 372 -4.98 -8.17 11.50
N LEU A 373 -4.99 -9.28 12.23
CA LEU A 373 -6.14 -9.74 13.01
C LEU A 373 -6.27 -8.98 14.33
N GLN A 374 -5.15 -8.88 15.05
CA GLN A 374 -5.03 -8.11 16.27
C GLN A 374 -4.03 -6.99 16.02
N GLY A 375 -4.51 -5.76 15.98
CA GLY A 375 -3.66 -4.59 15.77
C GLY A 375 -3.52 -3.74 17.03
N ARG A 376 -2.94 -2.55 16.86
CA ARG A 376 -2.74 -1.54 17.89
C ARG A 376 -3.32 -0.21 17.44
N ARG A 377 -3.88 0.53 18.39
CA ARG A 377 -4.30 1.93 18.23
C ARG A 377 -3.36 2.89 18.98
N ASN A 378 -2.53 2.35 19.86
CA ASN A 378 -1.53 3.08 20.63
C ASN A 378 -0.41 2.14 21.07
N LYS A 379 0.71 2.70 21.53
CA LYS A 379 1.89 1.91 21.91
C LYS A 379 1.71 1.07 23.19
N LYS A 380 0.63 1.26 23.95
CA LYS A 380 0.25 0.42 25.12
C LYS A 380 -0.53 -0.84 24.76
N GLN A 381 -1.00 -0.97 23.53
CA GLN A 381 -1.63 -2.19 23.02
C GLN A 381 -0.58 -3.09 22.37
N GLY A 382 -0.95 -4.34 22.07
CA GLY A 382 -0.10 -5.30 21.37
C GLY A 382 -0.21 -6.72 21.93
N PRO A 383 0.50 -7.69 21.34
CA PRO A 383 1.26 -7.55 20.10
C PRO A 383 0.36 -7.40 18.86
N VAL A 384 0.94 -6.96 17.75
CA VAL A 384 0.32 -7.09 16.43
C VAL A 384 0.36 -8.58 16.03
N ARG A 385 -0.80 -9.15 15.70
CA ARG A 385 -0.93 -10.52 15.20
C ARG A 385 -1.48 -10.53 13.78
N LEU A 386 -0.79 -11.25 12.91
CA LEU A 386 -1.18 -11.49 11.54
C LEU A 386 -2.12 -12.70 11.44
N SER A 387 -2.89 -12.76 10.36
CA SER A 387 -3.76 -13.89 10.06
C SER A 387 -2.99 -15.17 9.76
N ARG A 388 -1.75 -15.02 9.33
CA ARG A 388 -0.78 -16.08 9.06
C ARG A 388 0.61 -15.56 9.37
N GLY A 389 1.49 -16.43 9.83
CA GLY A 389 2.90 -16.10 10.03
C GLY A 389 3.59 -15.91 8.69
N ALA A 390 4.81 -15.37 8.71
CA ALA A 390 5.65 -15.38 7.53
C ALA A 390 6.05 -16.84 7.25
N PRO A 391 5.74 -17.40 6.07
CA PRO A 391 6.26 -18.73 5.73
C PRO A 391 7.78 -18.67 5.48
N ASN A 392 8.48 -19.81 5.59
CA ASN A 392 9.86 -19.91 5.11
C ASN A 392 9.95 -19.53 3.62
N GLN A 393 11.06 -18.91 3.24
CA GLN A 393 11.30 -18.42 1.88
C GLN A 393 12.67 -18.81 1.41
N ALA A 394 12.73 -19.15 0.12
CA ALA A 394 13.96 -19.23 -0.63
C ALA A 394 14.69 -17.88 -0.59
N PRO A 395 16.01 -17.89 -0.36
CA PRO A 395 16.87 -16.76 -0.64
C PRO A 395 16.65 -16.15 -2.02
N ASN A 396 16.65 -14.81 -2.08
CA ASN A 396 16.31 -14.07 -3.30
C ASN A 396 17.27 -12.89 -3.48
N THR A 397 17.99 -12.90 -4.60
CA THR A 397 19.04 -11.93 -4.91
C THR A 397 18.51 -10.58 -5.38
N ALA A 398 17.23 -10.49 -5.80
CA ALA A 398 16.59 -9.22 -6.12
C ALA A 398 16.34 -8.34 -4.87
N TYR A 399 16.31 -8.94 -3.67
CA TYR A 399 16.13 -8.21 -2.40
C TYR A 399 17.42 -8.01 -1.61
N TYR A 400 18.46 -8.82 -1.89
CA TYR A 400 19.73 -8.72 -1.21
C TYR A 400 20.86 -9.09 -2.18
N ASN A 401 21.73 -8.12 -2.47
CA ASN A 401 22.92 -8.38 -3.28
C ASN A 401 24.12 -8.73 -2.36
N PRO A 402 24.53 -10.01 -2.28
CA PRO A 402 25.69 -10.40 -1.51
C PRO A 402 26.99 -9.70 -1.96
N ALA A 403 27.15 -9.44 -3.25
CA ALA A 403 28.37 -8.82 -3.79
C ALA A 403 28.59 -7.39 -3.30
N ALA A 404 27.54 -6.72 -2.80
CA ALA A 404 27.63 -5.36 -2.26
C ALA A 404 28.35 -5.28 -0.89
N GLN A 405 28.60 -6.40 -0.20
CA GLN A 405 29.25 -6.38 1.12
C GLN A 405 30.80 -6.36 1.10
N GLY A 406 31.44 -6.51 -0.06
CA GLY A 406 32.90 -6.37 -0.23
C GLY A 406 33.74 -7.48 0.43
N ASP A 407 34.45 -8.28 -0.38
CA ASP A 407 35.58 -9.21 -0.11
C ASP A 407 35.60 -10.14 1.12
N GLY A 408 34.62 -10.10 2.01
CA GLY A 408 34.40 -11.12 3.03
C GLY A 408 33.47 -12.19 2.48
N ALA A 409 33.93 -13.44 2.41
CA ALA A 409 33.09 -14.58 2.08
C ALA A 409 31.78 -14.51 2.88
N LEU A 410 30.66 -14.36 2.18
CA LEU A 410 29.37 -14.25 2.84
C LEU A 410 29.08 -15.57 3.54
N ASP A 411 28.90 -15.48 4.86
CA ASP A 411 28.36 -16.59 5.62
C ASP A 411 26.97 -16.95 5.04
N PRO A 412 26.79 -18.16 4.49
CA PRO A 412 25.53 -18.60 3.90
C PRO A 412 24.37 -18.54 4.90
N ASP A 413 24.65 -18.69 6.19
CA ASP A 413 23.63 -18.61 7.24
C ASP A 413 23.15 -17.16 7.42
N VAL A 414 24.05 -16.18 7.35
CA VAL A 414 23.70 -14.75 7.41
C VAL A 414 22.88 -14.33 6.20
N TRP A 415 23.25 -14.79 5.00
CA TRP A 415 22.49 -14.50 3.79
C TRP A 415 21.10 -15.13 3.80
N ARG A 416 21.01 -16.41 4.20
CA ARG A 416 19.75 -17.12 4.34
C ARG A 416 18.84 -16.43 5.34
N GLN A 417 19.36 -16.09 6.52
CA GLN A 417 18.63 -15.34 7.53
C GLN A 417 18.15 -13.99 6.99
N ALA A 418 19.00 -13.27 6.26
CA ALA A 418 18.64 -11.97 5.69
C ALA A 418 17.51 -12.07 4.65
N CYS A 419 17.45 -13.16 3.90
CA CYS A 419 16.38 -13.39 2.93
C CYS A 419 15.11 -13.98 3.59
N GLU A 420 15.21 -14.81 4.62
CA GLU A 420 14.04 -15.32 5.31
C GLU A 420 13.27 -14.21 6.07
N GLU A 421 13.95 -13.11 6.39
CA GLU A 421 13.38 -11.95 7.06
C GLU A 421 12.51 -11.08 6.14
N VAL A 422 11.27 -10.80 6.55
CA VAL A 422 10.47 -9.71 6.00
C VAL A 422 10.96 -8.39 6.59
N ARG A 423 11.77 -7.67 5.80
CA ARG A 423 12.41 -6.40 6.21
C ARG A 423 11.66 -5.16 5.78
N SER A 424 10.80 -5.25 4.79
CA SER A 424 10.02 -4.12 4.28
C SER A 424 8.59 -4.56 4.01
N ILE A 425 7.62 -3.69 4.27
CA ILE A 425 6.21 -3.94 3.99
C ILE A 425 5.58 -2.74 3.30
N TRP A 426 4.59 -3.00 2.45
CA TRP A 426 3.82 -1.98 1.75
C TRP A 426 2.35 -2.05 2.11
N PHE A 427 1.74 -0.91 2.42
CA PHE A 427 0.39 -0.84 2.95
C PHE A 427 -0.32 0.47 2.58
N VAL A 428 -1.63 0.50 2.76
CA VAL A 428 -2.41 1.74 2.66
C VAL A 428 -2.61 2.33 4.06
N PRO A 429 -2.01 3.47 4.42
CA PRO A 429 -2.19 4.06 5.75
C PRO A 429 -3.68 4.36 6.03
N PRO A 430 -4.16 4.17 7.28
CA PRO A 430 -5.54 4.51 7.67
C PRO A 430 -5.92 5.99 7.52
N VAL A 431 -4.92 6.86 7.41
CA VAL A 431 -5.08 8.29 7.17
C VAL A 431 -3.98 8.74 6.20
N ASP A 432 -4.35 9.44 5.13
CA ASP A 432 -3.38 10.04 4.23
C ASP A 432 -2.70 11.27 4.87
N ARG A 433 -1.76 11.90 4.16
CA ARG A 433 -1.07 13.10 4.67
C ARG A 433 -1.95 14.34 4.76
N ARG A 434 -3.11 14.35 4.11
CA ARG A 434 -4.12 15.43 4.17
C ARG A 434 -5.11 15.22 5.32
N GLY A 435 -4.99 14.13 6.09
CA GLY A 435 -5.91 13.79 7.16
C GLY A 435 -7.17 13.05 6.69
N ILE A 436 -7.26 12.67 5.42
CA ILE A 436 -8.38 11.92 4.86
C ILE A 436 -8.28 10.48 5.35
N SER A 437 -9.34 9.98 5.97
CA SER A 437 -9.36 8.60 6.44
C SER A 437 -9.53 7.63 5.26
N LEU A 438 -8.64 6.65 5.20
CA LEU A 438 -8.66 5.55 4.26
C LEU A 438 -8.97 4.26 5.02
N THR A 439 -9.72 3.35 4.41
CA THR A 439 -9.91 2.00 4.95
C THR A 439 -9.37 0.99 3.95
N PRO A 440 -8.26 0.31 4.22
CA PRO A 440 -7.76 -0.75 3.34
C PRO A 440 -8.77 -1.89 3.31
N ILE A 441 -9.22 -2.24 2.11
CA ILE A 441 -10.29 -3.21 1.93
C ILE A 441 -9.73 -4.52 1.43
N TYR A 442 -8.89 -4.46 0.40
CA TYR A 442 -8.42 -5.63 -0.31
C TYR A 442 -7.07 -5.36 -0.94
N VAL A 443 -6.25 -6.40 -1.01
CA VAL A 443 -4.95 -6.35 -1.67
C VAL A 443 -4.78 -7.65 -2.46
N ALA A 444 -4.37 -7.54 -3.72
CA ALA A 444 -4.13 -8.68 -4.60
C ALA A 444 -2.77 -8.59 -5.28
N VAL A 445 -2.15 -9.75 -5.50
CA VAL A 445 -0.98 -9.90 -6.37
C VAL A 445 -1.38 -10.77 -7.56
N ARG A 446 -1.04 -10.34 -8.76
CA ARG A 446 -1.38 -10.99 -10.04
C ARG A 446 -0.21 -10.90 -10.99
N ASP A 447 -0.08 -11.88 -11.88
CA ASP A 447 0.82 -11.75 -13.03
C ASP A 447 0.19 -10.75 -14.01
N LEU A 448 1.02 -9.89 -14.61
CA LEU A 448 0.57 -8.92 -15.59
C LEU A 448 0.12 -9.62 -16.88
#